data_AF-A0A4Z0A3Y8-F1
#
_entry.id   AF-A0A4Z0A3Y8-F1
#
_cell.length_a   1.000
_cell.length_b   1.000
_cell.length_c   1.000
_cell.angle_alpha   90.00
_cell.angle_beta   90.00
_cell.angle_gamma   90.00
#
_symmetry.space_group_name_H-M   'P 1'
#
loop_
_entity.id
_entity.type
_entity.pdbx_description
1 polymer ?
#
loop_
_entity_poly.entity_id
_entity_poly.type
_entity_poly.pdbx_seq_one_letter_code
_entity_poly.pdbx_strand_id
1 'polypeptide(L)'
;MDTDTRWLQGLQSLNITNPARDPKYYDLLTILQHCPELEALSLAFSGQQGVPDPNDRASETIELRALRRLELGINEAAYVEELLGQLFIPDLRLLEIQNGIYTRPPFASAMLRPYQQTGHCVLNSVETFICDNGIEMQDEIFAALQNVRTLLLGEEQDLLSSLFPNDEPLGRVVCPKLETIILWSSKDELKAFVSARMHAGAPLSTIIASFEEFGDNGAGAGEKLTDDEQAWFESAVDRFRIRLDQEYLDVDELALNPVPRNLFPTLDPKLAYQTWRPNSVFRTSRAEGWAWHLNGPPPVDSAT
;
A
#
# COMPACT_ATOMS: atom_id res chain seq x y z
N MET A 1 -20.78 2.77 -29.84
CA MET A 1 -19.54 2.72 -30.65
C MET A 1 -18.92 1.37 -30.32
N ASP A 2 -18.73 0.50 -31.31
CA ASP A 2 -17.91 -0.71 -31.12
C ASP A 2 -16.45 -0.28 -31.07
N THR A 3 -15.97 0.03 -29.87
CA THR A 3 -14.54 0.23 -29.63
C THR A 3 -13.88 -1.13 -29.74
N ASP A 4 -13.00 -1.33 -30.71
CA ASP A 4 -12.25 -2.58 -30.85
C ASP A 4 -11.41 -2.78 -29.57
N THR A 5 -11.83 -3.66 -28.67
CA THR A 5 -11.15 -3.93 -27.39
C THR A 5 -10.05 -4.98 -27.53
N ARG A 6 -9.76 -5.47 -28.74
CA ARG A 6 -8.73 -6.49 -28.96
C ARG A 6 -7.32 -6.05 -28.54
N TRP A 7 -7.05 -4.75 -28.53
CA TRP A 7 -5.76 -4.22 -28.06
C TRP A 7 -5.55 -4.36 -26.54
N LEU A 8 -6.62 -4.63 -25.77
CA LEU A 8 -6.53 -4.90 -24.33
C LEU A 8 -6.14 -6.35 -24.03
N GLN A 9 -6.25 -7.25 -25.01
CA GLN A 9 -5.76 -8.63 -24.86
C GLN A 9 -4.24 -8.63 -24.72
N GLY A 10 -3.72 -9.33 -23.71
CA GLY A 10 -2.28 -9.33 -23.40
C GLY A 10 -1.81 -8.16 -22.54
N LEU A 11 -2.69 -7.25 -22.11
CA LEU A 11 -2.30 -6.18 -21.20
C LEU A 11 -2.01 -6.75 -19.80
N GLN A 12 -0.75 -6.74 -19.40
CA GLN A 12 -0.28 -7.24 -18.10
C GLN A 12 -0.22 -6.16 -17.01
N SER A 13 -0.10 -4.89 -17.39
CA SER A 13 0.00 -3.78 -16.43
C SER A 13 -0.84 -2.60 -16.89
N LEU A 14 -1.64 -2.06 -15.98
CA LEU A 14 -2.44 -0.86 -16.20
C LEU A 14 -2.16 0.15 -15.08
N ASN A 15 -1.74 1.35 -15.46
CA ASN A 15 -1.46 2.43 -14.52
C ASN A 15 -2.24 3.68 -14.91
N ILE A 16 -3.09 4.16 -14.00
CA ILE A 16 -3.93 5.33 -14.16
C ILE A 16 -3.65 6.26 -13.00
N THR A 17 -2.87 7.32 -13.23
CA THR A 17 -2.39 8.26 -12.19
C THR A 17 -2.68 9.73 -12.50
N ASN A 18 -3.41 10.01 -13.58
CA ASN A 18 -3.66 11.38 -14.03
C ASN A 18 -5.16 11.74 -13.89
N PRO A 19 -5.54 12.62 -12.94
CA PRO A 19 -6.94 12.97 -12.71
C PRO A 19 -7.60 13.66 -13.91
N ALA A 20 -6.82 14.33 -14.77
CA ALA A 20 -7.33 15.00 -15.96
C ALA A 20 -7.70 14.02 -17.10
N ARG A 21 -7.29 12.75 -16.99
CA ARG A 21 -7.53 11.71 -18.01
C ARG A 21 -8.04 10.41 -17.41
N ASP A 22 -8.48 10.44 -16.16
CA ASP A 22 -9.05 9.29 -15.49
C ASP A 22 -10.30 8.83 -16.28
N PRO A 23 -10.37 7.55 -16.70
CA PRO A 23 -11.58 7.03 -17.30
C PRO A 23 -12.73 7.18 -16.31
N LYS A 24 -13.95 7.36 -16.82
CA LYS A 24 -15.13 7.26 -15.97
C LYS A 24 -15.19 5.86 -15.38
N TYR A 25 -15.85 5.72 -14.23
CA TYR A 25 -15.96 4.45 -13.52
C TYR A 25 -16.36 3.27 -14.43
N TYR A 26 -17.40 3.43 -15.26
CA TYR A 26 -17.85 2.37 -16.19
C TYR A 26 -16.87 2.07 -17.31
N ASP A 27 -16.14 3.08 -17.77
CA ASP A 27 -15.10 2.89 -18.78
C ASP A 27 -13.96 2.07 -18.17
N LEU A 28 -13.59 2.33 -16.91
CA LEU A 28 -12.62 1.51 -16.18
C LEU A 28 -13.10 0.06 -16.04
N LEU A 29 -14.34 -0.16 -15.58
CA LEU A 29 -14.88 -1.52 -15.45
C LEU A 29 -14.88 -2.26 -16.79
N THR A 30 -15.26 -1.58 -17.86
CA THR A 30 -15.24 -2.14 -19.21
C THR A 30 -13.82 -2.49 -19.63
N ILE A 31 -12.83 -1.64 -19.33
CA ILE A 31 -11.41 -1.92 -19.59
C ILE A 31 -10.99 -3.16 -18.80
N LEU A 32 -11.26 -3.23 -17.50
CA LEU A 32 -10.87 -4.35 -16.64
C LEU A 32 -11.49 -5.68 -17.08
N GLN A 33 -12.76 -5.67 -17.53
CA GLN A 33 -13.42 -6.85 -18.09
C GLN A 33 -12.70 -7.42 -19.33
N HIS A 34 -12.01 -6.57 -20.08
CA HIS A 34 -11.28 -6.97 -21.29
C HIS A 34 -9.79 -7.24 -21.05
N CYS A 35 -9.33 -7.17 -19.79
CA CYS A 35 -7.94 -7.39 -19.39
C CYS A 35 -7.80 -8.61 -18.44
N PRO A 36 -8.18 -9.84 -18.85
CA PRO A 36 -8.13 -11.02 -17.97
C PRO A 36 -6.69 -11.44 -17.58
N GLU A 37 -5.69 -10.99 -18.34
CA GLU A 37 -4.26 -11.27 -18.13
C GLU A 37 -3.56 -10.17 -17.30
N LEU A 38 -4.32 -9.22 -16.74
CA LEU A 38 -3.78 -8.11 -15.96
C LEU A 38 -3.10 -8.63 -14.67
N GLU A 39 -1.81 -8.38 -14.53
CA GLU A 39 -0.99 -8.78 -13.37
C GLU A 39 -0.77 -7.62 -12.38
N ALA A 40 -0.78 -6.37 -12.86
CA ALA A 40 -0.62 -5.18 -12.04
C ALA A 40 -1.65 -4.08 -12.40
N LEU A 41 -2.30 -3.54 -11.38
CA LEU A 41 -3.24 -2.42 -11.47
C LEU A 41 -2.83 -1.33 -10.48
N SER A 42 -2.52 -0.14 -11.00
CA SER A 42 -2.26 1.05 -10.21
C SER A 42 -3.28 2.13 -10.53
N LEU A 43 -4.01 2.56 -9.52
CA LEU A 43 -5.01 3.63 -9.60
C LEU A 43 -4.64 4.73 -8.61
N ALA A 44 -4.38 5.92 -9.14
CA ALA A 44 -4.18 7.10 -8.32
C ALA A 44 -4.95 8.32 -8.82
N PHE A 45 -5.48 9.09 -7.86
CA PHE A 45 -6.36 10.23 -8.12
C PHE A 45 -7.64 9.86 -8.88
N SER A 46 -8.05 8.60 -8.80
CA SER A 46 -9.27 8.11 -9.45
C SER A 46 -10.52 8.43 -8.62
N GLY A 47 -11.64 8.59 -9.33
CA GLY A 47 -12.96 8.84 -8.71
C GLY A 47 -13.31 10.32 -8.52
N GLN A 48 -12.44 11.27 -8.89
CA GLN A 48 -12.75 12.70 -8.86
C GLN A 48 -13.88 13.13 -9.81
N GLN A 49 -14.19 12.29 -10.81
CA GLN A 49 -15.35 12.51 -11.70
C GLN A 49 -16.68 12.04 -11.09
N GLY A 50 -16.67 11.61 -9.84
CA GLY A 50 -17.83 11.18 -9.07
C GLY A 50 -17.81 9.70 -8.71
N VAL A 51 -18.45 9.39 -7.59
CA VAL A 51 -18.78 8.02 -7.16
C VAL A 51 -19.91 7.50 -8.06
N PRO A 52 -19.84 6.26 -8.58
CA PRO A 52 -20.93 5.68 -9.34
C PRO A 52 -22.24 5.66 -8.53
N ASP A 53 -23.38 5.83 -9.20
CA ASP A 53 -24.68 5.63 -8.54
C ASP A 53 -24.76 4.16 -8.09
N PRO A 54 -25.08 3.88 -6.81
CA PRO A 54 -25.19 2.51 -6.31
C PRO A 54 -26.24 1.67 -7.07
N ASN A 55 -27.19 2.29 -7.76
CA ASN A 55 -28.16 1.61 -8.63
C ASN A 55 -27.57 1.19 -9.99
N ASP A 56 -26.44 1.77 -10.38
CA ASP A 56 -25.79 1.53 -11.67
C ASP A 56 -24.63 0.52 -11.52
N ARG A 57 -24.58 -0.29 -10.45
CA ARG A 57 -23.57 -1.36 -10.33
C ARG A 57 -23.63 -2.28 -11.56
N ALA A 58 -22.46 -2.62 -12.12
CA ALA A 58 -22.42 -3.64 -13.16
C ALA A 58 -22.99 -4.94 -12.59
N SER A 59 -23.83 -5.62 -13.37
CA SER A 59 -24.51 -6.83 -12.92
C SER A 59 -23.57 -8.02 -12.71
N GLU A 60 -22.33 -7.95 -13.20
CA GLU A 60 -21.37 -9.05 -13.23
C GLU A 60 -20.08 -8.69 -12.49
N THR A 61 -19.62 -9.63 -11.66
CA THR A 61 -18.30 -9.58 -11.03
C THR A 61 -17.20 -9.71 -12.09
N ILE A 62 -16.20 -8.84 -12.02
CA ILE A 62 -15.03 -8.88 -12.91
C ILE A 62 -13.96 -9.78 -12.30
N GLU A 63 -13.63 -10.86 -12.98
CA GLU A 63 -12.59 -11.80 -12.51
C GLU A 63 -11.20 -11.38 -13.00
N LEU A 64 -10.32 -11.01 -12.06
CA LEU A 64 -8.93 -10.64 -12.33
C LEU A 64 -7.99 -11.64 -11.65
N ARG A 65 -8.00 -12.89 -12.12
CA ARG A 65 -7.23 -14.00 -11.52
C ARG A 65 -5.71 -13.88 -11.71
N ALA A 66 -5.28 -13.18 -12.77
CA ALA A 66 -3.86 -12.92 -13.00
C ALA A 66 -3.31 -11.82 -12.09
N LEU A 67 -4.18 -10.99 -11.48
CA LEU A 67 -3.76 -9.79 -10.77
C LEU A 67 -3.04 -10.13 -9.47
N ARG A 68 -1.78 -9.73 -9.38
CA ARG A 68 -0.88 -9.94 -8.25
C ARG A 68 -0.58 -8.65 -7.48
N ARG A 69 -0.69 -7.49 -8.13
CA ARG A 69 -0.34 -6.18 -7.56
C ARG A 69 -1.49 -5.19 -7.74
N LEU A 70 -1.96 -4.62 -6.63
CA LEU A 70 -2.98 -3.57 -6.60
C LEU A 70 -2.47 -2.38 -5.79
N GLU A 71 -2.37 -1.23 -6.45
CA GLU A 71 -1.99 0.05 -5.84
C GLU A 71 -3.16 1.03 -5.90
N LEU A 72 -3.46 1.63 -4.76
CA LEU A 72 -4.58 2.55 -4.57
C LEU A 72 -4.05 3.82 -3.89
N GLY A 73 -3.72 4.85 -4.68
CA GLY A 73 -3.17 6.11 -4.18
C GLY A 73 -4.14 7.29 -4.29
N ILE A 74 -4.49 7.96 -3.19
CA ILE A 74 -5.23 9.23 -3.22
C ILE A 74 -6.55 9.10 -4.01
N ASN A 75 -7.32 8.05 -3.73
CA ASN A 75 -8.63 7.82 -4.35
C ASN A 75 -9.77 8.17 -3.38
N GLU A 76 -10.96 8.49 -3.90
CA GLU A 76 -12.15 8.60 -3.05
C GLU A 76 -12.54 7.24 -2.44
N ALA A 77 -12.77 7.18 -1.13
CA ALA A 77 -13.05 5.92 -0.44
C ALA A 77 -14.25 5.16 -1.03
N ALA A 78 -15.33 5.87 -1.37
CA ALA A 78 -16.53 5.27 -1.95
C ALA A 78 -16.28 4.69 -3.36
N TYR A 79 -15.42 5.34 -4.15
CA TYR A 79 -15.02 4.81 -5.45
C TYR A 79 -14.28 3.47 -5.30
N VAL A 80 -13.34 3.39 -4.36
CA VAL A 80 -12.57 2.18 -4.11
C VAL A 80 -13.45 1.07 -3.52
N GLU A 81 -14.36 1.40 -2.61
CA GLU A 81 -15.33 0.44 -2.06
C GLU A 81 -16.18 -0.21 -3.15
N GLU A 82 -16.73 0.61 -4.06
CA GLU A 82 -17.53 0.12 -5.17
C GLU A 82 -16.71 -0.74 -6.13
N LEU A 83 -15.47 -0.31 -6.42
CA LEU A 83 -14.54 -1.07 -7.25
C LEU A 83 -14.25 -2.44 -6.63
N LEU A 84 -13.80 -2.49 -5.38
CA LEU A 84 -13.50 -3.74 -4.67
C LEU A 84 -14.74 -4.64 -4.55
N GLY A 85 -15.93 -4.06 -4.46
CA GLY A 85 -17.20 -4.79 -4.48
C GLY A 85 -17.51 -5.49 -5.81
N GLN A 86 -16.88 -5.07 -6.91
CA GLN A 86 -17.08 -5.63 -8.26
C GLN A 86 -15.92 -6.51 -8.74
N LEU A 87 -14.75 -6.47 -8.09
CA LEU A 87 -13.58 -7.24 -8.48
C LEU A 87 -13.49 -8.55 -7.69
N PHE A 88 -13.22 -9.66 -8.40
CA PHE A 88 -12.78 -10.92 -7.79
C PHE A 88 -11.29 -11.13 -8.06
N ILE A 89 -10.48 -10.99 -7.00
CA ILE A 89 -9.01 -10.99 -7.07
C ILE A 89 -8.46 -12.04 -6.07
N PRO A 90 -8.64 -13.35 -6.34
CA PRO A 90 -8.30 -14.42 -5.39
C PRO A 90 -6.80 -14.57 -5.13
N ASP A 91 -5.99 -13.91 -5.96
CA ASP A 91 -4.59 -14.22 -6.20
C ASP A 91 -3.65 -13.03 -5.90
N LEU A 92 -4.19 -11.97 -5.30
CA LEU A 92 -3.46 -10.75 -4.93
C LEU A 92 -2.30 -11.05 -3.97
N ARG A 93 -1.11 -10.55 -4.27
CA ARG A 93 0.10 -10.72 -3.44
C ARG A 93 0.55 -9.42 -2.79
N LEU A 94 0.47 -8.32 -3.53
CA LEU A 94 0.82 -6.99 -3.07
C LEU A 94 -0.44 -6.12 -3.10
N LEU A 95 -0.76 -5.55 -1.95
CA LEU A 95 -1.76 -4.51 -1.81
C LEU A 95 -1.11 -3.28 -1.20
N GLU A 96 -1.22 -2.17 -1.91
CA GLU A 96 -0.69 -0.88 -1.50
C GLU A 96 -1.79 0.16 -1.48
N ILE A 97 -1.86 0.88 -0.36
CA ILE A 97 -2.84 1.92 -0.11
C ILE A 97 -2.08 3.17 0.35
N GLN A 98 -2.18 4.26 -0.41
CA GLN A 98 -1.45 5.49 -0.15
C GLN A 98 -2.40 6.68 -0.01
N ASN A 99 -2.19 7.53 1.00
CA ASN A 99 -2.67 8.91 1.07
C ASN A 99 -4.16 9.11 0.71
N GLY A 100 -5.02 8.13 1.00
CA GLY A 100 -6.45 8.26 0.80
C GLY A 100 -7.17 8.49 2.11
N ILE A 101 -8.29 9.21 2.07
CA ILE A 101 -9.14 9.41 3.26
C ILE A 101 -10.00 8.16 3.43
N TYR A 102 -9.39 7.04 3.83
CA TYR A 102 -10.03 5.74 4.04
C TYR A 102 -10.43 5.52 5.50
N THR A 103 -10.64 6.60 6.24
CA THR A 103 -11.03 6.63 7.66
C THR A 103 -12.48 6.18 7.92
N ARG A 104 -13.15 5.56 6.94
CA ARG A 104 -14.58 5.25 7.03
C ARG A 104 -14.81 3.73 7.16
N PRO A 105 -15.66 3.27 8.10
CA PRO A 105 -16.05 1.86 8.23
C PRO A 105 -16.48 1.13 6.94
N PRO A 106 -17.12 1.79 5.95
CA PRO A 106 -17.44 1.18 4.66
C PRO A 106 -16.22 0.69 3.87
N PHE A 107 -15.08 1.38 3.96
CA PHE A 107 -13.86 0.94 3.29
C PHE A 107 -13.33 -0.37 3.89
N ALA A 108 -13.20 -0.44 5.22
CA ALA A 108 -12.85 -1.67 5.92
C ALA A 108 -13.83 -2.80 5.59
N SER A 109 -15.14 -2.50 5.53
CA SER A 109 -16.17 -3.46 5.14
C SER A 109 -16.00 -3.99 3.72
N ALA A 110 -15.54 -3.17 2.77
CA ALA A 110 -15.24 -3.59 1.41
C ALA A 110 -14.03 -4.54 1.37
N MET A 111 -12.97 -4.18 2.09
CA MET A 111 -11.75 -4.98 2.23
C MET A 111 -11.99 -6.34 2.91
N LEU A 112 -12.91 -6.38 3.87
CA LEU A 112 -13.26 -7.57 4.65
C LEU A 112 -14.40 -8.37 4.02
N ARG A 113 -15.05 -7.85 2.98
CA ARG A 113 -16.17 -8.53 2.33
C ARG A 113 -15.70 -9.86 1.73
N PRO A 114 -16.29 -11.00 2.11
CA PRO A 114 -15.95 -12.27 1.52
C PRO A 114 -16.47 -12.33 0.07
N TYR A 115 -15.65 -12.88 -0.82
CA TYR A 115 -16.08 -13.24 -2.16
C TYR A 115 -17.13 -14.34 -2.10
N GLN A 116 -18.19 -14.24 -2.91
CA GLN A 116 -19.25 -15.23 -2.95
C GLN A 116 -18.73 -16.62 -3.37
N GLN A 117 -17.70 -16.65 -4.20
CA GLN A 117 -17.12 -17.84 -4.79
C GLN A 117 -16.26 -18.64 -3.81
N THR A 118 -15.55 -17.97 -2.89
CA THR A 118 -14.55 -18.61 -2.01
C THR A 118 -14.82 -18.45 -0.52
N GLY A 119 -15.63 -17.47 -0.12
CA GLY A 119 -15.82 -17.09 1.28
C GLY A 119 -14.64 -16.32 1.90
N HIS A 120 -13.57 -16.07 1.14
CA HIS A 120 -12.41 -15.29 1.58
C HIS A 120 -12.51 -13.85 1.09
N CYS A 121 -11.92 -12.90 1.82
CA CYS A 121 -11.81 -11.51 1.40
C CYS A 121 -10.52 -11.24 0.61
N VAL A 122 -10.39 -10.03 0.04
CA VAL A 122 -9.22 -9.62 -0.77
C VAL A 122 -7.90 -9.70 0.01
N LEU A 123 -7.96 -9.49 1.33
CA LEU A 123 -6.81 -9.51 2.23
C LEU A 123 -6.22 -10.92 2.45
N ASN A 124 -6.99 -11.96 2.19
CA ASN A 124 -6.62 -13.32 2.54
C ASN A 124 -5.41 -13.84 1.76
N SER A 125 -5.16 -13.38 0.53
CA SER A 125 -4.02 -13.82 -0.29
C SER A 125 -2.79 -12.91 -0.19
N VAL A 126 -2.94 -11.73 0.42
CA VAL A 126 -1.91 -10.69 0.48
C VAL A 126 -0.69 -11.17 1.27
N GLU A 127 0.49 -11.01 0.67
CA GLU A 127 1.80 -11.32 1.27
C GLU A 127 2.58 -10.04 1.61
N THR A 128 2.35 -8.97 0.86
CA THR A 128 2.92 -7.64 1.09
C THR A 128 1.77 -6.65 1.24
N PHE A 129 1.67 -6.06 2.42
CA PHE A 129 0.69 -5.01 2.70
C PHE A 129 1.40 -3.71 3.00
N ILE A 130 1.09 -2.68 2.22
CA ILE A 130 1.62 -1.34 2.37
C ILE A 130 0.44 -0.43 2.67
N CYS A 131 0.50 0.27 3.79
CA CYS A 131 -0.40 1.37 4.08
C CYS A 131 0.40 2.58 4.52
N ASP A 132 0.48 3.57 3.63
CA ASP A 132 1.05 4.87 3.92
C ASP A 132 -0.09 5.88 4.06
N ASN A 133 -0.27 6.45 5.26
CA ASN A 133 -1.27 7.47 5.64
C ASN A 133 -2.65 7.30 5.00
N GLY A 134 -3.66 6.84 5.75
CA GLY A 134 -5.02 6.94 5.22
C GLY A 134 -6.07 6.00 5.76
N ILE A 135 -5.69 4.95 6.47
CA ILE A 135 -6.65 4.05 7.08
C ILE A 135 -6.52 4.19 8.60
N GLU A 136 -7.58 4.60 9.29
CA GLU A 136 -7.72 4.20 10.70
C GLU A 136 -7.88 2.69 10.68
N MET A 137 -6.75 1.99 10.83
CA MET A 137 -6.71 0.54 10.68
C MET A 137 -7.53 -0.08 11.79
N GLN A 138 -8.65 -0.66 11.40
CA GLN A 138 -9.48 -1.43 12.31
C GLN A 138 -8.76 -2.76 12.58
N ASP A 139 -8.80 -3.23 13.84
CA ASP A 139 -8.16 -4.48 14.26
C ASP A 139 -8.57 -5.66 13.37
N GLU A 140 -9.78 -5.62 12.81
CA GLU A 140 -10.31 -6.61 11.87
C GLU A 140 -9.51 -6.70 10.56
N ILE A 141 -8.98 -5.58 10.04
CA ILE A 141 -8.12 -5.58 8.85
C ILE A 141 -6.85 -6.36 9.15
N PHE A 142 -6.15 -6.03 10.24
CA PHE A 142 -4.94 -6.75 10.64
C PHE A 142 -5.23 -8.22 10.95
N ALA A 143 -6.36 -8.52 11.57
CA ALA A 143 -6.80 -9.89 11.81
C ALA A 143 -7.05 -10.67 10.50
N ALA A 144 -7.36 -10.01 9.39
CA ALA A 144 -7.54 -10.64 8.09
C ALA A 144 -6.22 -10.87 7.31
N LEU A 145 -5.12 -10.21 7.70
CA LEU A 145 -3.80 -10.30 7.06
C LEU A 145 -3.02 -11.59 7.45
N GLN A 146 -3.66 -12.75 7.34
CA GLN A 146 -3.12 -14.03 7.82
C GLN A 146 -1.90 -14.53 7.01
N ASN A 147 -1.71 -14.04 5.79
CA ASN A 147 -0.63 -14.46 4.90
C ASN A 147 0.46 -13.40 4.71
N VAL A 148 0.33 -12.23 5.35
CA VAL A 148 1.30 -11.15 5.21
C VAL A 148 2.65 -11.56 5.81
N ARG A 149 3.69 -11.40 5.00
CA ARG A 149 5.10 -11.55 5.36
C ARG A 149 5.81 -10.21 5.47
N THR A 150 5.35 -9.22 4.72
CA THR A 150 5.91 -7.88 4.68
C THR A 150 4.83 -6.86 4.99
N LEU A 151 5.03 -6.08 6.04
CA LEU A 151 4.12 -5.01 6.42
C LEU A 151 4.87 -3.69 6.42
N LEU A 152 4.35 -2.71 5.67
CA LEU A 152 4.79 -1.32 5.74
C LEU A 152 3.64 -0.45 6.25
N LEU A 153 3.90 0.28 7.33
CA LEU A 153 2.98 1.22 7.95
C LEU A 153 3.58 2.62 7.93
N GLY A 154 2.82 3.62 7.48
CA GLY A 154 3.22 5.03 7.42
C GLY A 154 3.34 5.74 8.79
N GLU A 155 3.65 7.03 8.74
CA GLU A 155 4.03 7.90 9.88
C GLU A 155 2.92 8.12 10.92
N GLU A 156 1.65 8.18 10.49
CA GLU A 156 0.55 8.68 11.34
C GLU A 156 -0.18 7.63 12.20
N GLN A 157 0.39 6.44 12.42
CA GLN A 157 -0.39 5.35 13.01
C GLN A 157 0.33 4.62 14.15
N ASP A 158 -0.11 4.86 15.40
CA ASP A 158 0.23 4.02 16.56
C ASP A 158 -0.54 2.68 16.48
N LEU A 159 -0.07 1.79 15.61
CA LEU A 159 -0.74 0.51 15.28
C LEU A 159 -0.08 -0.70 15.90
N LEU A 160 1.08 -0.53 16.54
CA LEU A 160 1.77 -1.67 17.16
C LEU A 160 0.89 -2.32 18.23
N SER A 161 0.06 -1.52 18.92
CA SER A 161 -0.96 -2.00 19.86
C SER A 161 -2.06 -2.84 19.18
N SER A 162 -2.49 -2.50 17.96
CA SER A 162 -3.44 -3.31 17.17
C SER A 162 -2.81 -4.61 16.63
N LEU A 163 -1.51 -4.60 16.31
CA LEU A 163 -0.78 -5.81 15.92
C LEU A 163 -0.47 -6.74 17.11
N PHE A 164 -0.55 -6.22 18.33
CA PHE A 164 -0.37 -7.00 19.54
C PHE A 164 -1.27 -6.46 20.68
N PRO A 165 -2.57 -6.78 20.65
CA PRO A 165 -3.49 -6.33 21.70
C PRO A 165 -3.07 -6.92 23.05
N ASN A 166 -2.72 -6.05 24.00
CA ASN A 166 -2.21 -6.43 25.33
C ASN A 166 -3.18 -7.31 26.15
N ASP A 167 -4.46 -7.35 25.77
CA ASP A 167 -5.54 -8.04 26.49
C ASP A 167 -5.97 -9.37 25.85
N GLU A 168 -5.38 -9.79 24.72
CA GLU A 168 -5.70 -11.07 24.10
C GLU A 168 -4.94 -12.24 24.77
N PRO A 169 -5.57 -13.43 24.87
CA PRO A 169 -4.94 -14.59 25.50
C PRO A 169 -3.61 -14.91 24.81
N LEU A 170 -2.59 -15.19 25.63
CA LEU A 170 -1.28 -15.70 25.21
C LEU A 170 -1.45 -16.76 24.10
N GLY A 171 -1.22 -16.38 22.84
CA GLY A 171 -1.25 -17.29 21.71
C GLY A 171 -1.88 -16.76 20.41
N ARG A 172 -2.67 -15.68 20.42
CA ARG A 172 -3.17 -15.12 19.16
C ARG A 172 -2.20 -14.07 18.60
N VAL A 173 -1.38 -14.49 17.63
CA VAL A 173 -0.48 -13.59 16.91
C VAL A 173 -1.20 -13.00 15.70
N VAL A 174 -1.39 -11.69 15.69
CA VAL A 174 -1.84 -10.96 14.49
C VAL A 174 -0.72 -10.97 13.45
N CYS A 175 -1.07 -11.18 12.18
CA CYS A 175 -0.10 -11.41 11.10
C CYS A 175 0.93 -12.52 11.47
N PRO A 176 0.49 -13.78 11.62
CA PRO A 176 1.34 -14.85 12.15
C PRO A 176 2.55 -15.19 11.27
N LYS A 177 2.51 -14.83 9.97
CA LYS A 177 3.60 -15.03 9.01
C LYS A 177 4.47 -13.80 8.78
N LEU A 178 4.28 -12.73 9.56
CA LEU A 178 5.04 -11.51 9.39
C LEU A 178 6.53 -11.75 9.67
N GLU A 179 7.35 -11.52 8.66
CA GLU A 179 8.81 -11.69 8.66
C GLU A 179 9.53 -10.34 8.60
N THR A 180 8.96 -9.36 7.88
CA THR A 180 9.53 -8.04 7.66
C THR A 180 8.53 -6.96 8.07
N ILE A 181 8.96 -6.03 8.93
CA ILE A 181 8.19 -4.83 9.25
C ILE A 181 8.98 -3.57 8.90
N ILE A 182 8.28 -2.61 8.31
CA ILE A 182 8.78 -1.30 7.93
C ILE A 182 7.83 -0.27 8.54
N LEU A 183 8.31 0.57 9.45
CA LEU A 183 7.42 1.48 10.16
C LEU A 183 8.12 2.70 10.75
N TRP A 184 7.30 3.65 11.17
CA TRP A 184 7.64 4.74 12.08
C TRP A 184 7.02 4.42 13.45
N SER A 185 7.80 4.48 14.52
CA SER A 185 7.32 4.22 15.89
C SER A 185 8.35 4.68 16.92
N SER A 186 7.96 4.77 18.19
CA SER A 186 8.92 4.91 19.28
C SER A 186 9.77 3.65 19.46
N LYS A 187 10.97 3.82 20.04
CA LYS A 187 11.88 2.70 20.32
C LYS A 187 11.27 1.70 21.29
N ASP A 188 10.58 2.19 22.32
CA ASP A 188 10.00 1.38 23.39
C ASP A 188 8.84 0.51 22.89
N GLU A 189 7.94 1.07 22.08
CA GLU A 189 6.84 0.30 21.47
C GLU A 189 7.37 -0.77 20.52
N LEU A 190 8.33 -0.42 19.65
CA LEU A 190 8.94 -1.38 18.74
C LEU A 190 9.64 -2.51 19.50
N LYS A 191 10.38 -2.18 20.57
CA LYS A 191 11.04 -3.17 21.43
C LYS A 191 10.03 -4.08 22.15
N ALA A 192 8.92 -3.51 22.64
CA ALA A 192 7.84 -4.27 23.25
C ALA A 192 7.17 -5.23 22.25
N PHE A 193 6.85 -4.75 21.05
CA PHE A 193 6.28 -5.54 19.97
C PHE A 193 7.18 -6.70 19.55
N VAL A 194 8.46 -6.44 19.30
CA VAL A 194 9.45 -7.46 18.92
C VAL A 194 9.57 -8.51 20.02
N SER A 195 9.69 -8.08 21.28
CA SER A 195 9.74 -8.99 22.42
C SER A 195 8.49 -9.87 22.47
N ALA A 196 7.31 -9.28 22.33
CA ALA A 196 6.04 -9.99 22.39
C ALA A 196 5.92 -11.07 21.29
N ARG A 197 6.32 -10.75 20.07
CA ARG A 197 6.38 -11.70 18.95
C ARG A 197 7.36 -12.85 19.18
N MET A 198 8.55 -12.57 19.72
CA MET A 198 9.52 -13.60 20.08
C MET A 198 8.94 -14.57 21.13
N HIS A 199 8.28 -14.05 22.16
CA HIS A 199 7.64 -14.88 23.19
C HIS A 199 6.48 -15.72 22.63
N ALA A 200 5.76 -15.19 21.65
CA ALA A 200 4.67 -15.89 20.97
C ALA A 200 5.15 -16.91 19.91
N GLY A 201 6.47 -17.06 19.69
CA GLY A 201 7.04 -18.01 18.72
C GLY A 201 6.88 -17.57 17.27
N ALA A 202 6.66 -16.29 17.01
CA ALA A 202 6.51 -15.71 15.67
C ALA A 202 7.49 -14.53 15.45
N PRO A 203 8.81 -14.76 15.59
CA PRO A 203 9.82 -13.71 15.52
C PRO A 203 9.86 -13.04 14.14
N LEU A 204 10.28 -11.79 14.10
CA LEU A 204 10.59 -11.07 12.86
C LEU A 204 12.00 -11.43 12.40
N SER A 205 12.22 -11.47 11.10
CA SER A 205 13.54 -11.60 10.49
C SER A 205 14.15 -10.23 10.16
N THR A 206 13.32 -9.28 9.71
CA THR A 206 13.79 -7.96 9.27
C THR A 206 12.96 -6.84 9.89
N ILE A 207 13.65 -5.81 10.37
CA ILE A 207 13.06 -4.57 10.85
C ILE A 207 13.76 -3.40 10.17
N ILE A 208 12.96 -2.52 9.56
CA ILE A 208 13.40 -1.23 9.05
C ILE A 208 12.56 -0.17 9.75
N ALA A 209 13.20 0.67 10.57
CA ALA A 209 12.48 1.62 11.40
C ALA A 209 13.01 3.05 11.23
N SER A 210 12.09 4.01 11.30
CA SER A 210 12.39 5.41 11.58
C SER A 210 11.87 5.77 12.97
N PHE A 211 12.71 6.41 13.78
CA PHE A 211 12.35 6.90 15.11
C PHE A 211 12.22 8.41 15.02
N GLU A 212 10.98 8.92 15.10
CA GLU A 212 10.72 10.36 15.03
C GLU A 212 10.53 10.96 16.42
N GLU A 213 11.06 12.18 16.63
CA GLU A 213 10.64 13.06 17.72
C GLU A 213 9.47 13.91 17.20
N PHE A 214 8.26 13.67 17.71
CA PHE A 214 7.15 14.60 17.56
C PHE A 214 7.45 15.87 18.38
N GLY A 215 8.10 16.85 17.76
CA GLY A 215 8.39 18.15 18.37
C GLY A 215 8.23 19.30 17.37
N ASP A 216 7.31 20.21 17.64
CA ASP A 216 6.91 21.41 16.87
C ASP A 216 8.04 22.37 16.43
N ASN A 217 9.31 22.09 16.74
CA ASN A 217 10.43 23.03 16.61
C ASN A 217 11.48 22.62 15.57
N GLY A 218 11.09 21.92 14.50
CA GLY A 218 11.80 21.93 13.20
C GLY A 218 13.28 21.50 13.17
N ALA A 219 13.79 20.88 14.24
CA ALA A 219 15.19 20.48 14.35
C ALA A 219 15.36 19.26 15.28
N GLY A 220 14.56 18.21 15.07
CA GLY A 220 14.75 16.92 15.75
C GLY A 220 15.80 16.11 15.00
N ALA A 221 17.04 16.09 15.49
CA ALA A 221 17.98 15.05 15.07
C ALA A 221 17.41 13.72 15.56
N GLY A 222 16.91 12.87 14.65
CA GLY A 222 16.24 11.61 14.99
C GLY A 222 16.95 10.88 16.13
N GLU A 223 16.18 10.49 17.13
CA GLU A 223 16.69 10.01 18.40
C GLU A 223 17.59 8.80 18.15
N LYS A 224 18.91 8.98 18.34
CA LYS A 224 19.85 7.89 18.11
C LYS A 224 19.58 6.79 19.12
N LEU A 225 19.62 5.54 18.68
CA LEU A 225 19.71 4.42 19.61
C LEU A 225 21.00 4.56 20.43
N THR A 226 20.90 4.20 21.70
CA THR A 226 22.06 3.87 22.52
C THR A 226 22.71 2.58 22.00
N ASP A 227 23.99 2.38 22.31
CA ASP A 227 24.72 1.17 21.91
C ASP A 227 24.02 -0.10 22.43
N ASP A 228 23.46 -0.05 23.64
CA ASP A 228 22.72 -1.16 24.26
C ASP A 228 21.41 -1.47 23.53
N GLU A 229 20.68 -0.44 23.08
CA GLU A 229 19.46 -0.62 22.28
C GLU A 229 19.76 -1.19 20.90
N GLN A 230 20.81 -0.67 20.23
CA GLN A 230 21.22 -1.18 18.93
C GLN A 230 21.66 -2.65 19.04
N ALA A 231 22.50 -2.99 20.02
CA ALA A 231 22.92 -4.36 20.28
C ALA A 231 21.73 -5.28 20.58
N TRP A 232 20.71 -4.77 21.29
CA TRP A 232 19.49 -5.52 21.54
C TRP A 232 18.75 -5.84 20.25
N PHE A 233 18.49 -4.86 19.38
CA PHE A 233 17.80 -5.09 18.11
C PHE A 233 18.58 -6.04 17.18
N GLU A 234 19.90 -5.85 17.06
CA GLU A 234 20.77 -6.73 16.27
C GLU A 234 20.81 -8.17 16.81
N SER A 235 20.57 -8.37 18.11
CA SER A 235 20.45 -9.71 18.70
C SER A 235 19.05 -10.33 18.53
N ALA A 236 18.02 -9.50 18.32
CA ALA A 236 16.62 -9.92 18.28
C ALA A 236 16.15 -10.30 16.87
N VAL A 237 16.75 -9.74 15.82
CA VAL A 237 16.38 -9.99 14.41
C VAL A 237 17.60 -10.18 13.51
N ASP A 238 17.44 -10.89 12.39
CA ASP A 238 18.54 -11.15 11.45
C ASP A 238 19.04 -9.88 10.75
N ARG A 239 18.12 -8.94 10.47
CA ARG A 239 18.41 -7.69 9.77
C ARG A 239 17.71 -6.53 10.46
N PHE A 240 18.52 -5.63 11.01
CA PHE A 240 18.04 -4.39 11.59
C PHE A 240 18.62 -3.20 10.84
N ARG A 241 17.76 -2.26 10.42
CA ARG A 241 18.19 -1.02 9.77
C ARG A 241 17.42 0.17 10.33
N ILE A 242 18.17 1.21 10.67
CA ILE A 242 17.63 2.50 11.09
C ILE A 242 17.73 3.46 9.91
N ARG A 243 16.71 4.30 9.75
CA ARG A 243 16.49 5.28 8.66
C ARG A 243 15.82 4.67 7.45
N LEU A 244 14.59 5.10 7.27
CA LEU A 244 13.92 5.17 5.99
C LEU A 244 14.53 6.41 5.34
N ASP A 245 15.51 6.24 4.44
CA ASP A 245 16.00 7.38 3.68
C ASP A 245 14.79 7.98 2.95
N GLN A 246 14.45 9.26 3.21
CA GLN A 246 13.26 9.96 2.72
C GLN A 246 13.07 9.90 1.19
N GLU A 247 14.10 9.46 0.45
CA GLU A 247 14.08 9.45 -1.00
C GLU A 247 13.74 8.09 -1.63
N TYR A 248 13.95 6.93 -0.98
CA TYR A 248 13.77 5.63 -1.66
C TYR A 248 13.51 4.45 -0.70
N LEU A 249 12.26 4.01 -0.56
CA LEU A 249 11.96 2.58 -0.47
C LEU A 249 11.36 2.16 -1.81
N ASP A 250 12.22 1.73 -2.73
CA ASP A 250 11.73 1.01 -3.91
C ASP A 250 11.39 -0.42 -3.46
N VAL A 251 10.09 -0.75 -3.43
CA VAL A 251 9.60 -2.08 -3.05
C VAL A 251 10.15 -3.16 -3.99
N ASP A 252 10.40 -2.79 -5.25
CA ASP A 252 11.04 -3.65 -6.23
C ASP A 252 12.55 -3.82 -5.95
N GLU A 253 13.22 -2.85 -5.31
CA GLU A 253 14.61 -2.99 -4.82
C GLU A 253 14.72 -3.81 -3.53
N LEU A 254 13.72 -3.73 -2.65
CA LEU A 254 13.70 -4.54 -1.43
C LEU A 254 13.50 -6.04 -1.73
N ALA A 255 13.20 -6.39 -2.99
CA ALA A 255 12.95 -7.74 -3.46
C ALA A 255 11.88 -8.48 -2.65
N LEU A 256 10.97 -7.72 -2.00
CA LEU A 256 9.96 -8.23 -1.07
C LEU A 256 8.82 -8.95 -1.78
N ASN A 257 8.77 -8.85 -3.11
CA ASN A 257 7.92 -9.66 -3.95
C ASN A 257 8.60 -9.82 -5.33
N PRO A 258 9.20 -10.98 -5.67
CA PRO A 258 9.78 -11.18 -6.98
C PRO A 258 8.64 -11.38 -8.00
N VAL A 259 7.93 -10.32 -8.33
CA VAL A 259 7.26 -10.24 -9.63
C VAL A 259 8.40 -10.36 -10.66
N PRO A 260 8.37 -11.34 -11.58
CA PRO A 260 9.46 -11.51 -12.53
C PRO A 260 9.77 -10.19 -13.26
N ARG A 261 11.01 -9.70 -13.17
CA ARG A 261 11.47 -8.46 -13.85
C ARG A 261 11.16 -8.43 -15.35
N ASN A 262 10.89 -9.60 -15.91
CA ASN A 262 10.55 -9.89 -17.29
C ASN A 262 9.20 -9.26 -17.72
N LEU A 263 8.39 -8.76 -16.79
CA LEU A 263 7.05 -8.20 -17.04
C LEU A 263 7.07 -6.71 -17.41
N PHE A 264 8.21 -6.05 -17.23
CA PHE A 264 8.44 -4.71 -17.75
C PHE A 264 9.45 -4.81 -18.89
N PRO A 265 9.08 -4.49 -20.15
CA PRO A 265 10.05 -4.50 -21.23
C PRO A 265 11.17 -3.53 -20.87
N THR A 266 12.41 -4.03 -20.88
CA THR A 266 13.62 -3.20 -20.78
C THR A 266 13.65 -2.33 -22.03
N LEU A 267 13.07 -1.14 -21.94
CA LEU A 267 13.09 -0.16 -23.01
C LEU A 267 14.53 0.35 -23.19
N ASP A 268 14.91 0.51 -24.46
CA ASP A 268 16.19 1.07 -24.89
C ASP A 268 16.50 2.37 -24.12
N PRO A 269 17.65 2.47 -23.43
CA PRO A 269 18.02 3.65 -22.66
C PRO A 269 18.08 4.95 -23.50
N LYS A 270 18.03 4.87 -24.84
CA LYS A 270 17.97 6.03 -25.73
C LYS A 270 16.56 6.60 -25.96
N LEU A 271 15.50 5.89 -25.59
CA LEU A 271 14.12 6.40 -25.54
C LEU A 271 13.74 6.98 -24.16
N ALA A 272 14.67 6.96 -23.20
CA ALA A 272 14.46 7.23 -21.78
C ALA A 272 14.12 8.68 -21.38
N TYR A 273 13.94 9.60 -22.34
CA TYR A 273 13.51 10.97 -22.04
C TYR A 273 11.99 11.19 -22.07
N GLN A 274 11.20 10.16 -22.40
CA GLN A 274 9.72 10.24 -22.33
C GLN A 274 9.04 9.01 -21.71
N THR A 275 9.80 8.03 -21.22
CA THR A 275 9.23 6.78 -20.71
C THR A 275 9.43 6.67 -19.20
N TRP A 276 8.29 6.81 -18.52
CA TRP A 276 8.01 6.48 -17.13
C TRP A 276 8.76 5.24 -16.63
N ARG A 277 9.42 5.36 -15.49
CA ARG A 277 9.93 4.23 -14.71
C ARG A 277 8.78 3.64 -13.87
N PRO A 278 8.77 2.32 -13.59
CA PRO A 278 7.88 1.71 -12.62
C PRO A 278 8.37 2.12 -11.22
N ASN A 279 8.10 3.36 -10.82
CA ASN A 279 8.37 3.80 -9.47
C ASN A 279 7.08 3.56 -8.69
N SER A 280 7.02 2.52 -7.83
CA SER A 280 6.15 2.59 -6.65
C SER A 280 6.57 3.86 -5.91
N VAL A 281 5.70 4.86 -5.91
CA VAL A 281 6.02 6.19 -5.41
C VAL A 281 5.93 6.15 -3.88
N PHE A 282 6.93 5.60 -3.21
CA PHE A 282 7.23 6.00 -1.83
C PHE A 282 7.84 7.40 -1.86
N ARG A 283 6.99 8.39 -2.15
CA ARG A 283 7.29 9.78 -1.79
C ARG A 283 6.53 10.03 -0.51
N THR A 284 7.17 9.66 0.60
CA THR A 284 6.76 10.09 1.94
C THR A 284 6.49 11.59 1.86
N SER A 285 5.24 11.97 2.06
CA SER A 285 4.78 13.33 1.82
C SER A 285 5.38 14.29 2.84
N ARG A 286 6.31 15.14 2.42
CA ARG A 286 6.19 16.56 2.80
C ARG A 286 5.17 17.19 1.87
N ALA A 287 4.26 17.95 2.44
CA ALA A 287 3.17 18.70 1.81
C ALA A 287 3.56 19.62 0.61
N GLU A 288 4.82 19.65 0.19
CA GLU A 288 5.34 20.46 -0.91
C GLU A 288 4.87 19.97 -2.29
N GLY A 289 4.62 18.67 -2.45
CA GLY A 289 4.01 18.13 -3.69
C GLY A 289 2.54 18.53 -3.87
N TRP A 290 1.83 18.78 -2.77
CA TRP A 290 0.39 19.05 -2.78
C TRP A 290 0.06 20.51 -3.15
N ALA A 291 0.92 21.46 -2.78
CA ALA A 291 0.78 22.85 -3.21
C ALA A 291 1.07 23.03 -4.72
N TRP A 292 1.96 22.21 -5.29
CA TRP A 292 2.34 22.29 -6.71
C TRP A 292 1.19 22.00 -7.69
N HIS A 293 0.35 21.02 -7.36
CA HIS A 293 -0.73 20.59 -8.24
C HIS A 293 -2.03 21.38 -8.08
N LEU A 294 -2.26 22.00 -6.92
CA LEU A 294 -3.49 22.78 -6.67
C LEU A 294 -3.30 24.30 -6.84
N ASN A 295 -2.10 24.84 -6.60
CA ASN A 295 -1.87 26.30 -6.58
C ASN A 295 -0.92 26.80 -7.68
N GLY A 296 -0.39 25.91 -8.53
CA GLY A 296 0.67 26.23 -9.48
C GLY A 296 2.01 26.51 -8.78
N PRO A 297 3.11 26.70 -9.54
CA PRO A 297 4.40 27.06 -8.96
C PRO A 297 4.26 28.37 -8.16
N PRO A 298 4.86 28.48 -6.96
CA PRO A 298 4.89 29.75 -6.25
C PRO A 298 5.49 30.82 -7.17
N PRO A 299 4.98 32.07 -7.15
CA PRO A 299 5.59 33.14 -7.92
C PRO A 299 7.05 33.20 -7.53
N VAL A 300 7.93 33.03 -8.53
CA VAL A 300 9.35 33.27 -8.36
C VAL A 300 9.44 34.75 -8.00
N ASP A 301 9.81 35.05 -6.76
CA ASP A 301 10.19 36.39 -6.38
C ASP A 301 11.31 36.80 -7.34
N SER A 302 10.96 37.64 -8.30
CA SER A 302 11.92 38.29 -9.16
C SER A 302 12.76 39.18 -8.25
N ALA A 303 13.97 38.72 -7.95
CA ALA A 303 14.96 39.51 -7.25
C ALA A 303 15.11 40.86 -7.96
N THR A 304 14.80 41.94 -7.23
CA THR A 304 15.34 43.29 -7.43
C THR A 304 16.07 43.68 -6.18
#